data_AF-A0A9D4KI50-F1
#
_entry.id   AF-A0A9D4KI50-F1
#
_cell.length_a   1.000
_cell.length_b   1.000
_cell.length_c   1.000
_cell.angle_alpha   90.00
_cell.angle_beta   90.00
_cell.angle_gamma   90.00
#
_symmetry.space_group_name_H-M   'P 1'
#
loop_
_entity.id
_entity.type
_entity.pdbx_description
1 polymer ?
#
loop_
_entity_poly.entity_id
_entity_poly.type
_entity_poly.pdbx_seq_one_letter_code
_entity_poly.pdbx_strand_id
1 'polypeptide(L)'
;MNRGVGLLEVGASQRHVPRKLGVSQSVVARMWSRYQMNGNVISRYRGGRQRATTQAQDRFIVVQARRHRFMNATALKMTCRMHQGFEFQLKPFETDCIVLA
;
A
#
# COMPACT_ATOMS: atom_id res chain seq x y z
N MET A 1 -2.71 14.50 -16.09
CA MET A 1 -3.75 13.67 -16.77
C MET A 1 -5.19 14.02 -16.36
N ASN A 2 -5.41 15.06 -15.53
CA ASN A 2 -6.75 15.39 -14.99
C ASN A 2 -7.76 15.93 -16.02
N ARG A 3 -7.29 16.39 -17.19
CA ARG A 3 -8.15 16.89 -18.28
C ARG A 3 -9.06 15.80 -18.87
N GLY A 4 -8.67 14.53 -18.80
CA GLY A 4 -9.49 13.43 -19.31
C GLY A 4 -10.64 13.04 -18.39
N VAL A 5 -10.44 13.12 -17.08
CA VAL A 5 -11.50 12.87 -16.10
C VAL A 5 -12.55 13.98 -16.14
N GLY A 6 -12.14 15.25 -16.18
CA GLY A 6 -13.09 16.36 -16.31
C GLY A 6 -13.93 16.29 -17.60
N LEU A 7 -13.38 15.80 -18.70
CA LEU A 7 -14.18 15.55 -19.92
C LEU A 7 -15.22 14.43 -19.72
N LEU A 8 -14.87 13.36 -19.00
CA LEU A 8 -15.79 12.27 -18.70
C LEU A 8 -16.89 12.70 -17.71
N GLU A 9 -16.57 13.57 -16.75
CA GLU A 9 -17.56 14.13 -15.81
C GLU A 9 -18.57 15.06 -16.50
N VAL A 10 -18.12 15.84 -17.49
CA VAL A 10 -18.99 16.69 -18.33
C VAL A 10 -19.81 15.85 -19.34
N GLY A 11 -19.67 14.51 -19.32
CA GLY A 11 -20.46 13.59 -20.14
C GLY A 11 -19.89 13.34 -21.54
N ALA A 12 -18.61 13.67 -21.80
CA ALA A 12 -18.00 13.36 -23.08
C ALA A 12 -17.86 11.85 -23.29
N SER A 13 -18.12 11.40 -24.52
CA SER A 13 -18.03 9.98 -24.87
C SER A 13 -16.64 9.41 -24.60
N GLN A 14 -16.58 8.25 -23.93
CA GLN A 14 -15.35 7.51 -23.65
C GLN A 14 -14.59 7.07 -24.92
N ARG A 15 -15.22 7.16 -26.11
CA ARG A 15 -14.58 6.97 -27.43
C ARG A 15 -13.91 8.22 -28.00
N HIS A 16 -14.36 9.40 -27.59
CA HIS A 16 -13.83 10.68 -28.07
C HIS A 16 -12.65 11.17 -27.21
N VAL A 17 -12.73 10.94 -25.90
CA VAL A 17 -11.68 11.32 -24.93
C VAL A 17 -10.28 10.77 -25.27
N PRO A 18 -10.10 9.50 -25.68
CA PRO A 18 -8.78 8.96 -26.04
C PRO A 18 -8.16 9.66 -27.25
N ARG A 19 -8.96 9.98 -28.28
CA ARG A 19 -8.51 10.67 -29.50
C ARG A 19 -8.06 12.09 -29.19
N LYS A 20 -8.80 12.80 -28.34
CA LYS A 20 -8.48 14.18 -27.91
C LYS A 20 -7.22 14.26 -27.05
N LEU A 21 -6.89 13.18 -26.34
CA LEU A 21 -5.73 13.11 -25.44
C LEU A 21 -4.52 12.38 -26.03
N GLY A 22 -4.64 11.80 -27.23
CA GLY A 22 -3.57 11.01 -27.86
C GLY A 22 -3.19 9.74 -27.09
N VAL A 23 -4.09 9.19 -26.28
CA VAL A 23 -3.85 7.98 -25.46
C VAL A 23 -4.76 6.84 -25.89
N SER A 24 -4.39 5.61 -25.55
CA SER A 24 -5.24 4.45 -25.83
C SER A 24 -6.51 4.46 -24.99
N GLN A 25 -7.60 3.89 -25.53
CA GLN A 25 -8.87 3.75 -24.83
C GLN A 25 -8.72 2.98 -23.49
N SER A 26 -7.80 2.02 -23.44
CA SER A 26 -7.52 1.25 -22.20
C SER A 26 -6.96 2.10 -21.06
N VAL A 27 -6.21 3.17 -21.38
CA VAL A 27 -5.68 4.11 -20.38
C VAL A 27 -6.81 4.97 -19.83
N VAL A 28 -7.73 5.42 -20.69
CA VAL A 28 -8.91 6.19 -20.29
C VAL A 28 -9.85 5.37 -19.42
N ALA A 29 -10.13 4.11 -19.79
CA ALA A 29 -10.97 3.21 -19.00
C ALA A 29 -10.36 2.94 -17.61
N ARG A 30 -9.06 2.61 -17.54
CA ARG A 30 -8.36 2.40 -16.26
C ARG A 30 -8.33 3.65 -15.39
N MET A 31 -8.14 4.82 -16.00
CA MET A 31 -8.18 6.10 -15.31
C MET A 31 -9.56 6.38 -14.74
N TRP A 32 -10.63 6.14 -15.51
CA TRP A 32 -12.01 6.32 -15.07
C TRP A 32 -12.36 5.39 -13.90
N SER A 33 -12.03 4.10 -14.00
CA SER A 33 -12.28 3.15 -12.90
C SER A 33 -11.56 3.56 -11.61
N ARG A 34 -10.31 4.05 -11.69
CA ARG A 34 -9.59 4.57 -10.52
C ARG A 34 -10.24 5.81 -9.94
N TYR A 35 -10.74 6.69 -10.81
CA TYR A 35 -11.43 7.90 -10.38
C TYR A 35 -12.71 7.56 -9.62
N GLN A 36 -13.54 6.66 -10.15
CA GLN A 36 -14.76 6.20 -9.48
C GLN A 36 -14.48 5.50 -8.14
N MET A 37 -13.37 4.76 -8.03
CA MET A 37 -13.00 4.07 -6.79
C MET A 37 -12.43 5.00 -5.70
N ASN A 38 -11.77 6.09 -6.08
CA ASN A 38 -10.97 6.89 -5.15
C ASN A 38 -11.46 8.33 -4.97
N GLY A 39 -12.34 8.82 -5.85
CA GLY A 39 -12.71 10.24 -5.94
C GLY A 39 -11.57 11.16 -6.35
N ASN A 40 -10.38 10.62 -6.69
CA ASN A 40 -9.22 11.42 -7.04
C ASN A 40 -8.34 10.74 -8.09
N VAL A 41 -7.78 11.55 -8.97
CA VAL A 41 -6.85 11.18 -10.05
C VAL A 41 -5.39 11.22 -9.57
N ILE A 42 -5.13 11.83 -8.40
CA ILE A 42 -3.80 11.86 -7.79
C ILE A 42 -3.34 10.42 -7.49
N SER A 43 -2.09 10.13 -7.84
CA SER A 43 -1.47 8.85 -7.51
C SER A 43 -1.48 8.68 -5.99
N ARG A 44 -2.06 7.58 -5.50
CA ARG A 44 -1.93 7.22 -4.08
C ARG A 44 -0.44 7.14 -3.73
N TYR A 45 -0.08 7.61 -2.54
CA TYR A 45 1.24 7.33 -1.98
C TYR A 45 1.40 5.81 -1.90
N ARG A 46 2.39 5.28 -2.63
CA ARG A 46 2.74 3.85 -2.60
C ARG A 46 3.58 3.63 -1.35
N GLY A 47 2.95 3.69 -0.18
CA GLY A 47 3.59 3.28 1.06
C GLY A 47 4.03 1.82 0.96
N GLY A 48 5.23 1.51 1.41
CA GLY A 48 5.69 0.13 1.56
C GLY A 48 4.89 -0.60 2.64
N ARG A 49 5.11 -1.91 2.75
CA ARG A 49 4.57 -2.69 3.87
C ARG A 49 5.11 -2.13 5.18
N GLN A 50 4.22 -1.82 6.12
CA GLN A 50 4.60 -1.40 7.46
C GLN A 50 5.46 -2.49 8.13
N ARG A 51 6.49 -2.06 8.86
CA ARG A 51 7.37 -2.98 9.58
C ARG A 51 6.60 -3.61 10.74
N ALA A 52 6.55 -4.93 10.75
CA ALA A 52 5.91 -5.69 11.82
C ALA A 52 6.81 -5.87 13.05
N THR A 53 8.12 -5.67 12.88
CA THR A 53 9.14 -5.79 13.92
C THR A 53 9.81 -4.44 14.18
N THR A 54 10.18 -4.19 15.44
CA THR A 54 10.99 -3.02 15.81
C THR A 54 12.47 -3.31 15.56
N GLN A 55 13.30 -2.26 15.50
CA GLN A 55 14.74 -2.45 15.30
C GLN A 55 15.40 -3.28 16.42
N ALA A 56 14.90 -3.19 17.65
CA ALA A 56 15.38 -4.00 18.78
C ALA A 56 15.01 -5.48 18.64
N GLN A 57 13.80 -5.77 18.14
CA GLN A 57 13.36 -7.13 17.83
C GLN A 57 14.20 -7.72 16.69
N ASP A 58 14.45 -6.96 15.62
CA ASP A 58 15.26 -7.40 14.49
C ASP A 58 16.69 -7.78 14.94
N ARG A 59 17.31 -6.95 15.78
CA ARG A 59 18.64 -7.25 16.35
C ARG A 59 18.63 -8.52 17.18
N PHE A 60 17.61 -8.70 18.02
CA PHE A 60 17.45 -9.90 18.83
C PHE A 60 17.29 -11.15 17.96
N ILE A 61 16.42 -11.09 16.94
CA ILE A 61 16.19 -12.18 15.99
C ILE A 61 17.49 -12.57 15.28
N VAL A 62 18.27 -11.61 14.80
CA VAL A 62 19.55 -11.87 14.12
C VAL A 62 20.55 -12.54 15.06
N VAL A 63 20.71 -12.02 16.28
CA VAL A 63 21.63 -12.61 17.27
C VAL A 63 21.22 -14.04 17.59
N GLN A 64 19.92 -14.26 17.77
CA GLN A 64 19.41 -15.54 18.24
C GLN A 64 19.36 -16.61 17.15
N ALA A 65 19.09 -16.21 15.90
CA ALA A 65 19.24 -17.07 14.73
C ALA A 65 20.70 -17.47 14.48
N ARG A 66 21.67 -16.57 14.77
CA ARG A 66 23.10 -16.87 14.64
C ARG A 66 23.60 -17.81 15.73
N ARG A 67 23.13 -17.64 16.97
CA ARG A 67 23.49 -18.51 18.11
C ARG A 67 22.87 -19.90 17.99
N HIS A 68 21.63 -19.99 17.50
CA HIS A 68 20.89 -21.23 17.38
C HIS A 68 20.49 -21.49 15.92
N ARG A 69 21.47 -21.86 15.10
CA ARG A 69 21.31 -22.02 13.64
C ARG A 69 20.21 -23.01 13.22
N PHE A 70 19.90 -23.99 14.07
CA PHE A 70 18.87 -25.01 13.82
C PHE A 70 17.51 -24.69 14.47
N MET A 71 17.37 -23.53 15.12
CA MET A 71 16.12 -23.13 15.75
C MET A 71 15.06 -22.84 14.69
N ASN A 72 13.86 -23.39 14.88
CA ASN A 72 12.75 -23.14 13.98
C ASN A 72 12.23 -21.69 14.12
N ALA A 73 11.60 -21.18 13.06
CA ALA A 73 11.09 -19.81 13.03
C ALA A 73 10.03 -19.54 14.10
N THR A 74 9.22 -20.54 14.44
CA THR A 74 8.19 -20.43 15.48
C THR A 74 8.79 -20.26 16.87
N ALA A 75 9.80 -21.06 17.25
CA ALA A 75 10.50 -20.92 18.52
C ALA A 75 11.29 -19.61 18.57
N LEU A 76 11.89 -19.18 17.46
CA LEU A 76 12.56 -17.88 17.38
C LEU A 76 11.55 -16.72 17.59
N LYS A 77 10.36 -16.83 17.01
CA LYS A 77 9.26 -15.88 17.23
C LYS A 77 8.81 -15.86 18.68
N MET A 78 8.64 -17.04 19.30
CA MET A 78 8.24 -17.15 20.71
C MET A 78 9.29 -16.58 21.65
N THR A 79 10.58 -16.88 21.45
CA THR A 79 11.67 -16.33 22.27
C THR A 79 11.74 -14.80 22.16
N CYS A 80 11.55 -14.25 20.96
CA CYS A 80 11.47 -12.80 20.75
C CYS A 80 10.26 -12.17 21.46
N ARG A 81 9.10 -12.84 21.43
CA ARG A 81 7.88 -12.40 22.12
C ARG A 81 8.07 -12.38 23.65
N MET A 82 8.71 -13.41 24.21
CA MET A 82 8.96 -13.53 25.66
C MET A 82 9.94 -12.47 26.18
N HIS A 83 10.98 -12.12 25.41
CA HIS A 83 12.03 -11.21 25.87
C HIS A 83 11.64 -9.72 25.81
N GLN A 84 10.66 -9.34 24.98
CA GLN A 84 10.33 -7.91 24.73
C GLN A 84 8.84 -7.56 24.93
N GLY A 85 8.00 -8.50 25.36
CA GLY A 85 6.65 -8.20 25.86
C GLY A 85 5.69 -7.55 24.86
N PHE A 86 5.78 -7.87 23.56
CA PHE A 86 4.85 -7.33 22.56
C PHE A 86 4.46 -8.37 21.50
N GLU A 87 3.16 -8.40 21.22
CA GLU A 87 2.54 -9.19 20.15
C GLU A 87 2.82 -8.51 18.80
N PHE A 88 2.98 -9.29 17.72
CA PHE A 88 3.11 -8.74 16.37
C PHE A 88 1.85 -7.93 16.07
N GLN A 89 1.89 -6.63 16.33
CA GLN A 89 0.78 -5.75 16.05
C GLN A 89 0.75 -5.58 14.53
N LEU A 90 0.03 -6.47 13.88
CA LEU A 90 -0.60 -6.16 12.60
C LEU A 90 -1.63 -5.09 12.92
N LYS A 91 -1.19 -3.84 13.04
CA LYS A 91 -2.15 -2.75 13.00
C LYS A 91 -2.86 -2.86 11.65
N PRO A 92 -4.20 -2.83 11.62
CA PRO A 92 -4.90 -2.68 10.35
C PRO A 92 -4.31 -1.47 9.65
N PHE A 93 -4.22 -1.54 8.33
CA PHE A 93 -3.75 -0.46 7.48
C PHE A 93 -4.70 0.72 7.70
N GLU A 94 -4.45 1.57 8.70
CA GLU A 94 -5.24 2.77 8.96
C GLU A 94 -5.09 3.65 7.72
N THR A 95 -6.16 3.63 6.92
CA THR A 95 -6.35 4.41 5.71
C THR A 95 -6.62 5.89 6.03
N ASP A 96 -6.03 6.43 7.09
CA ASP A 96 -6.27 7.80 7.58
C ASP A 96 -5.51 8.86 6.79
N CYS A 97 -5.35 8.65 5.48
CA CYS A 97 -4.99 9.72 4.55
C CYS A 97 -6.22 10.35 3.89
N ILE A 98 -7.45 10.03 4.34
CA ILE A 98 -8.69 10.58 3.75
C ILE A 98 -9.26 11.78 4.53
N VAL A 99 -8.76 12.10 5.73
CA VAL A 99 -9.29 13.26 6.50
C VAL A 99 -8.20 14.28 6.82
N LEU A 100 -7.82 15.06 5.81
CA LEU A 100 -7.34 16.43 6.01
C LEU A 100 -8.06 17.27 4.95
N ALA A 101 -9.14 17.90 5.41
CA ALA A 101 -9.89 18.93 4.73
C ALA A 101 -9.06 20.22 4.59
#